data_AF-A0A2V8QUE9-F1
#
_entry.id   AF-A0A2V8QUE9-F1
#
_cell.length_a   1.000
_cell.length_b   1.000
_cell.length_c   1.000
_cell.angle_alpha   90.00
_cell.angle_beta   90.00
_cell.angle_gamma   90.00
#
_symmetry.space_group_name_H-M   'P 1'
#
loop_
_entity.id
_entity.type
_entity.pdbx_description
1 polymer ?
#
loop_
_entity_poly.entity_id
_entity_poly.type
_entity_poly.pdbx_seq_one_letter_code
_entity_poly.pdbx_strand_id
1 'polypeptide(L)'
;MASILGISAFYHDSAACLVVDGEIVAAAQEERFTRIKHDYNFPVHAARYCLKEAGITAEQLDHVGFYDKPLLKFDRLLETYLDYAPSGFRSFLKAMPLWMKEKLWMPDLIRTELAKANGEDDERRAKKAGKKFAWKLLFGDHHESHAASAFYPSPFEEAAILTIDGVGEWATSSIGIGKGSEITLLKELRFPDSLGLLYSAFT
;
A
#
# COMPACT_ATOMS: atom_id res chain seq x y z
N MET A 1 14.96 13.34 13.90
CA MET A 1 15.02 12.06 13.19
C MET A 1 13.59 11.67 12.89
N ALA A 2 13.19 11.74 11.62
CA ALA A 2 11.88 11.34 11.16
C ALA A 2 11.96 9.90 10.63
N SER A 3 11.15 9.01 11.21
CA SER A 3 11.11 7.59 10.89
C SER A 3 9.74 7.22 10.30
N ILE A 4 9.76 6.72 9.06
CA ILE A 4 8.56 6.46 8.26
C ILE A 4 8.59 5.01 7.78
N LEU A 5 7.59 4.23 8.20
CA LEU A 5 7.41 2.87 7.72
C LEU A 5 6.34 2.83 6.61
N GLY A 6 6.74 2.56 5.38
CA GLY A 6 5.84 2.28 4.26
C GLY A 6 5.42 0.81 4.25
N ILE A 7 4.14 0.55 4.02
CA ILE A 7 3.53 -0.78 4.02
C ILE A 7 2.73 -1.01 2.75
N SER A 8 2.97 -2.15 2.10
CA SER A 8 2.12 -2.72 1.05
C SER A 8 1.50 -4.04 1.55
N ALA A 9 0.18 -4.21 1.43
CA ALA A 9 -0.55 -5.38 1.92
C ALA A 9 -1.96 -5.50 1.32
N PHE A 10 -2.56 -6.69 1.45
CA PHE A 10 -3.97 -7.02 1.15
C PHE A 10 -4.36 -6.97 -0.33
N TYR A 11 -3.39 -7.16 -1.23
CA TYR A 11 -3.67 -7.36 -2.66
C TYR A 11 -2.76 -8.44 -3.25
N HIS A 12 -1.47 -8.15 -3.40
CA HIS A 12 -0.39 -9.06 -3.74
C HIS A 12 0.94 -8.40 -3.36
N ASP A 13 2.00 -9.20 -3.26
CA ASP A 13 3.38 -8.73 -3.03
C ASP A 13 3.51 -7.82 -1.82
N SER A 14 3.05 -8.29 -0.65
CA SER A 14 3.16 -7.50 0.56
C SER A 14 4.62 -7.25 0.93
N ALA A 15 4.88 -6.05 1.42
CA ALA A 15 6.23 -5.54 1.64
C ALA A 15 6.24 -4.42 2.67
N ALA A 16 7.42 -4.22 3.29
CA ALA A 16 7.68 -3.10 4.17
C ALA A 16 8.98 -2.40 3.78
N CYS A 17 9.00 -1.07 3.94
CA CYS A 17 10.17 -0.24 3.72
C CYS A 17 10.26 0.82 4.82
N LEU A 18 11.41 0.92 5.49
CA LEU A 18 11.67 1.93 6.50
C LEU A 18 12.63 2.99 5.96
N VAL A 19 12.17 4.23 6.02
CA VAL A 19 12.95 5.42 5.67
C VAL A 19 13.22 6.21 6.94
N VAL A 20 14.47 6.62 7.16
CA VAL A 20 14.88 7.44 8.28
C VAL A 20 15.66 8.64 7.76
N ASP A 21 15.18 9.85 8.05
CA ASP A 21 15.79 11.12 7.62
C ASP A 21 16.10 11.17 6.10
N GLY A 22 15.23 10.57 5.28
CA GLY A 22 15.34 10.55 3.82
C GLY A 22 16.08 9.33 3.25
N GLU A 23 16.75 8.54 4.10
CA GLU A 23 17.52 7.38 3.67
C GLU A 23 16.72 6.08 3.85
N ILE A 24 16.77 5.19 2.86
CA ILE A 24 16.18 3.86 2.97
C ILE A 24 17.09 3.00 3.85
N VAL A 25 16.64 2.71 5.07
CA VAL A 25 17.40 1.88 6.01
C VAL A 25 17.23 0.40 5.71
N ALA A 26 16.00 -0.01 5.39
CA ALA A 26 15.68 -1.39 5.07
C ALA A 26 14.41 -1.47 4.22
N ALA A 27 14.36 -2.44 3.31
CA ALA A 27 13.17 -2.78 2.54
C ALA A 27 13.15 -4.30 2.26
N ALA A 28 11.99 -4.93 2.44
CA ALA A 28 11.85 -6.36 2.19
C ALA A 28 10.41 -6.73 1.79
N GLN A 29 10.31 -7.79 0.99
CA GLN A 29 9.04 -8.42 0.62
C GLN A 29 8.75 -9.60 1.56
N GLU A 30 7.48 -9.78 1.94
CA GLU A 30 7.06 -10.80 2.91
C GLU A 30 7.30 -12.21 2.40
N GLU A 31 7.11 -12.45 1.09
CA GLU A 31 7.32 -13.76 0.45
C GLU A 31 8.75 -14.32 0.64
N ARG A 32 9.73 -13.44 0.91
CA ARG A 32 11.12 -13.86 1.18
C ARG A 32 11.21 -14.61 2.51
N PHE A 33 10.36 -14.24 3.49
CA PHE A 33 10.29 -14.84 4.82
C PHE A 33 9.28 -15.99 4.87
N THR A 34 8.06 -15.78 4.35
CA THR A 34 6.98 -16.78 4.45
C THR A 34 7.14 -17.93 3.45
N ARG A 35 7.91 -17.70 2.38
CA ARG A 35 8.08 -18.63 1.25
C ARG A 35 6.78 -18.91 0.48
N ILE A 36 5.74 -18.13 0.76
CA ILE A 36 4.48 -18.12 0.01
C ILE A 36 4.65 -17.06 -1.08
N LYS A 37 4.69 -17.50 -2.33
CA LYS A 37 4.87 -16.60 -3.47
C LYS A 37 3.69 -15.64 -3.56
N HIS A 38 3.96 -14.35 -3.77
CA HIS A 38 2.96 -13.28 -3.82
C HIS A 38 2.10 -13.18 -2.55
N ASP A 39 2.70 -13.42 -1.39
CA ASP A 39 1.99 -13.30 -0.11
C ASP A 39 1.27 -11.94 -0.03
N TYR A 40 -0.04 -12.00 0.16
CA TYR A 40 -0.90 -10.82 0.19
C TYR A 40 -1.21 -10.39 1.63
N ASN A 41 -0.86 -11.21 2.63
CA ASN A 41 -1.12 -10.91 4.03
C ASN A 41 -0.32 -9.70 4.49
N PHE A 42 -0.65 -9.19 5.68
CA PHE A 42 0.13 -8.10 6.27
C PHE A 42 1.61 -8.52 6.43
N PRO A 43 2.58 -7.67 6.04
CA PRO A 43 3.99 -8.02 5.99
C PRO A 43 4.65 -7.98 7.38
N VAL A 44 4.25 -8.88 8.28
CA VAL A 44 4.71 -8.92 9.67
C VAL A 44 6.22 -9.17 9.75
N HIS A 45 6.74 -10.10 8.96
CA HIS A 45 8.16 -10.45 8.99
C HIS A 45 9.02 -9.36 8.36
N ALA A 46 8.61 -8.79 7.23
CA ALA A 46 9.32 -7.69 6.59
C ALA A 46 9.31 -6.42 7.45
N ALA A 47 8.18 -6.08 8.08
CA ALA A 47 8.10 -4.94 8.99
C ALA A 47 9.01 -5.14 10.21
N ARG A 48 8.99 -6.34 10.82
CA ARG A 48 9.88 -6.69 11.93
C ARG A 48 11.36 -6.61 11.53
N TYR A 49 11.71 -7.08 10.34
CA TYR A 49 13.05 -6.97 9.79
C TYR A 49 13.48 -5.50 9.67
N CYS A 50 12.64 -4.65 9.06
CA CYS A 50 12.97 -3.23 8.88
C CYS A 50 13.18 -2.50 10.22
N LEU A 51 12.31 -2.73 11.20
CA LEU A 51 12.43 -2.17 12.55
C LEU A 51 13.72 -2.63 13.24
N LYS A 52 14.06 -3.92 13.10
CA LYS A 52 15.28 -4.51 13.66
C LYS A 52 16.55 -3.90 13.06
N GLU A 53 16.62 -3.72 11.75
CA GLU A 53 17.79 -3.13 11.06
C GLU A 53 18.05 -1.68 11.52
N ALA A 54 16.99 -0.91 11.78
CA ALA A 54 17.12 0.45 12.32
C ALA A 54 17.31 0.50 13.85
N GLY A 55 17.18 -0.62 14.55
CA GLY A 55 17.26 -0.67 16.02
C GLY A 55 16.16 0.10 16.73
N ILE A 56 14.99 0.28 16.09
CA ILE A 56 13.83 0.97 16.65
C ILE A 56 12.65 0.02 16.83
N THR A 57 11.72 0.40 17.71
CA THR A 57 10.45 -0.30 17.91
C THR A 57 9.33 0.37 17.13
N ALA A 58 8.21 -0.34 16.94
CA ALA A 58 7.02 0.22 16.27
C ALA A 58 6.43 1.44 16.99
N GLU A 59 6.71 1.62 18.30
CA GLU A 59 6.27 2.79 19.08
C GLU A 59 7.08 4.05 18.77
N GLN A 60 8.31 3.89 18.28
CA GLN A 60 9.23 4.99 17.98
C GLN A 60 9.06 5.56 16.57
N LEU A 61 8.20 4.96 15.75
CA LEU A 61 7.86 5.50 14.43
C LEU A 61 7.18 6.87 14.58
N ASP A 62 7.40 7.77 13.61
CA ASP A 62 6.67 9.03 13.50
C ASP A 62 5.44 8.88 12.60
N HIS A 63 5.63 8.16 11.49
CA HIS A 63 4.60 7.94 10.48
C HIS A 63 4.59 6.50 9.97
N VAL A 64 3.40 6.05 9.59
CA VAL A 64 3.20 4.82 8.82
C VAL A 64 2.47 5.19 7.53
N GLY A 65 3.02 4.81 6.38
CA GLY A 65 2.44 5.07 5.07
C GLY A 65 1.78 3.82 4.50
N PHE A 66 0.58 3.97 3.94
CA PHE A 66 -0.11 2.93 3.18
C PHE A 66 -0.44 3.45 1.78
N TYR A 67 -0.13 2.65 0.77
CA TYR A 67 -0.04 3.05 -0.65
C TYR A 67 -1.38 3.20 -1.40
N ASP A 68 -2.51 2.88 -0.77
CA ASP A 68 -3.83 2.86 -1.41
C ASP A 68 -4.84 3.62 -0.54
N LYS A 69 -5.60 4.55 -1.14
CA LYS A 69 -6.74 5.20 -0.48
C LYS A 69 -7.95 4.25 -0.47
N PRO A 70 -8.32 3.68 0.69
CA PRO A 70 -9.33 2.62 0.79
C PRO A 70 -10.70 2.97 0.16
N LEU A 71 -11.06 4.24 0.17
CA LEU A 71 -12.35 4.76 -0.30
C LEU A 71 -12.38 5.05 -1.81
N LEU A 72 -11.27 5.37 -2.47
CA LEU A 72 -11.29 5.63 -3.92
C LEU A 72 -11.33 4.34 -4.72
N LYS A 73 -10.65 3.30 -4.24
CA LYS A 73 -10.75 1.94 -4.79
C LYS A 73 -12.17 1.36 -4.65
N PHE A 74 -12.94 1.84 -3.67
CA PHE A 74 -14.34 1.47 -3.46
C PHE A 74 -15.24 1.94 -4.61
N ASP A 75 -15.11 3.21 -4.99
CA ASP A 75 -15.94 3.84 -6.01
C ASP A 75 -15.80 3.13 -7.36
N ARG A 76 -14.58 2.71 -7.76
CA ARG A 76 -14.39 1.92 -8.98
C ARG A 76 -15.11 0.58 -8.93
N LEU A 77 -14.95 -0.17 -7.84
CA LEU A 77 -15.60 -1.48 -7.72
C LEU A 77 -17.11 -1.33 -7.78
N LEU A 78 -17.66 -0.30 -7.12
CA LEU A 78 -19.07 0.04 -7.14
C LEU A 78 -19.58 0.35 -8.56
N GLU A 79 -18.92 1.26 -9.29
CA GLU A 79 -19.29 1.61 -10.67
C GLU A 79 -19.20 0.39 -11.59
N THR A 80 -18.13 -0.40 -11.50
CA THR A 80 -17.97 -1.63 -12.30
C THR A 80 -19.11 -2.62 -12.03
N TYR A 81 -19.52 -2.82 -10.77
CA TYR A 81 -20.64 -3.72 -10.46
C TYR A 81 -22.00 -3.19 -10.93
N LEU A 82 -22.18 -1.87 -10.95
CA LEU A 82 -23.41 -1.21 -11.41
C LEU A 82 -23.55 -1.25 -12.94
N ASP A 83 -22.45 -1.11 -13.68
CA ASP A 83 -22.44 -1.16 -15.15
C ASP A 83 -22.84 -2.54 -15.72
N TYR A 84 -22.70 -3.62 -14.94
CA TYR A 84 -23.12 -4.98 -15.30
C TYR A 84 -24.45 -5.41 -14.63
N ALA A 85 -25.28 -4.47 -14.20
CA ALA A 85 -26.63 -4.77 -13.72
C ALA A 85 -27.50 -5.38 -14.84
N PRO A 86 -28.34 -6.40 -14.55
CA PRO A 86 -28.75 -6.89 -13.23
C PRO A 86 -27.90 -8.05 -12.67
N SER A 87 -27.00 -8.65 -13.47
CA SER A 87 -26.21 -9.82 -13.08
C SER A 87 -25.12 -9.50 -12.06
N GLY A 88 -24.50 -8.31 -12.16
CA GLY A 88 -23.47 -7.82 -11.23
C GLY A 88 -23.98 -7.46 -9.84
N PHE A 89 -25.29 -7.17 -9.72
CA PHE A 89 -25.90 -6.69 -8.48
C PHE A 89 -25.93 -7.75 -7.35
N ARG A 90 -26.07 -9.04 -7.71
CA ARG A 90 -25.99 -10.13 -6.72
C ARG A 90 -24.58 -10.32 -6.17
N SER A 91 -23.56 -10.13 -7.00
CA SER A 91 -22.15 -10.18 -6.58
C SER A 91 -21.79 -8.97 -5.73
N PHE A 92 -22.29 -7.79 -6.11
CA PHE A 92 -22.19 -6.56 -5.32
C PHE A 92 -22.74 -6.72 -3.90
N LEU A 93 -23.99 -7.19 -3.75
CA LEU A 93 -24.63 -7.36 -2.44
C LEU A 93 -23.91 -8.36 -1.51
N LYS A 94 -23.15 -9.31 -2.08
CA LYS A 94 -22.34 -10.27 -1.30
C LYS A 94 -20.95 -9.73 -0.95
N ALA A 95 -20.29 -9.06 -1.88
CA ALA A 95 -18.95 -8.53 -1.69
C ALA A 95 -18.95 -7.28 -0.79
N MET A 96 -19.97 -6.42 -0.93
CA MET A 96 -20.07 -5.13 -0.25
C MET A 96 -19.97 -5.20 1.29
N PRO A 97 -20.73 -6.04 2.02
CA PRO A 97 -20.66 -6.06 3.49
C PRO A 97 -19.31 -6.53 4.05
N LEU A 98 -18.63 -7.42 3.34
CA LEU A 98 -17.29 -7.92 3.69
C LEU A 98 -16.26 -6.81 3.46
N TRP A 99 -16.33 -6.18 2.30
CA TRP A 99 -15.40 -5.13 1.88
C TRP A 99 -15.50 -3.87 2.76
N MET A 100 -16.73 -3.47 3.14
CA MET A 100 -16.95 -2.33 4.04
C MET A 100 -16.32 -2.55 5.41
N LYS A 101 -16.47 -3.77 5.97
CA LYS A 101 -15.88 -4.11 7.28
C LYS A 101 -14.36 -4.13 7.22
N GLU A 102 -13.78 -4.71 6.19
CA GLU A 102 -12.32 -4.82 6.06
C GLU A 102 -11.65 -3.45 5.84
N LYS A 103 -12.20 -2.59 4.97
CA LYS A 103 -11.57 -1.32 4.61
C LYS A 103 -11.80 -0.21 5.65
N LEU A 104 -12.95 -0.15 6.34
CA LEU A 104 -13.16 0.79 7.44
C LEU A 104 -12.27 0.50 8.67
N TRP A 105 -11.87 -0.77 8.83
CA TRP A 105 -11.08 -1.22 9.98
C TRP A 105 -9.59 -1.30 9.65
N MET A 106 -9.18 -0.86 8.46
CA MET A 106 -7.80 -0.86 8.00
C MET A 106 -6.83 -0.17 8.97
N PRO A 107 -7.13 1.02 9.54
CA PRO A 107 -6.23 1.64 10.51
C PRO A 107 -6.02 0.80 11.78
N ASP A 108 -7.09 0.20 12.30
CA ASP A 108 -7.04 -0.67 13.49
C ASP A 108 -6.29 -1.97 13.18
N LEU A 109 -6.48 -2.53 11.98
CA LEU A 109 -5.80 -3.72 11.51
C LEU A 109 -4.29 -3.47 11.40
N ILE A 110 -3.87 -2.41 10.70
CA ILE A 110 -2.46 -2.04 10.56
C ILE A 110 -1.80 -1.84 11.94
N ARG A 111 -2.47 -1.15 12.86
CA ARG A 111 -1.98 -0.97 14.24
C ARG A 111 -1.83 -2.29 14.98
N THR A 112 -2.79 -3.20 14.83
CA THR A 112 -2.77 -4.51 15.50
C THR A 112 -1.66 -5.39 14.93
N GLU A 113 -1.52 -5.45 13.60
CA GLU A 113 -0.48 -6.26 12.95
C GLU A 113 0.93 -5.69 13.19
N LEU A 114 1.10 -4.36 13.25
CA LEU A 114 2.38 -3.77 13.68
C LEU A 114 2.74 -4.09 15.12
N ALA A 115 1.75 -4.21 16.02
CA ALA A 115 2.01 -4.66 17.38
C ALA A 115 2.50 -6.13 17.41
N LYS A 116 1.96 -6.99 16.54
CA LYS A 116 2.48 -8.36 16.36
C LYS A 116 3.89 -8.37 15.77
N ALA A 117 4.18 -7.49 14.82
CA ALA A 117 5.53 -7.32 14.29
C ALA A 117 6.53 -6.93 15.40
N ASN A 118 6.08 -6.15 16.38
CA ASN A 118 6.84 -5.74 17.56
C ASN A 118 6.94 -6.80 18.68
N GLY A 119 6.42 -8.02 18.47
CA GLY A 119 6.58 -9.16 19.38
C GLY A 119 5.38 -9.47 20.29
N GLU A 120 4.22 -8.83 20.08
CA GLU A 120 2.98 -9.19 20.80
C GLU A 120 2.18 -10.24 20.01
N ASP A 121 2.43 -11.53 20.28
CA ASP A 121 1.81 -12.63 19.53
C ASP A 121 0.32 -12.85 19.88
N ASP A 122 -0.14 -12.37 21.04
CA ASP A 122 -1.55 -12.47 21.45
C ASP A 122 -2.40 -11.37 20.79
N GLU A 123 -3.44 -11.75 20.06
CA GLU A 123 -4.28 -10.82 19.29
C GLU A 123 -4.94 -9.74 20.17
N ARG A 124 -5.39 -10.10 21.38
CA ARG A 124 -6.06 -9.16 22.27
C ARG A 124 -5.07 -8.15 22.86
N ARG A 125 -3.84 -8.58 23.18
CA ARG A 125 -2.75 -7.71 23.61
C ARG A 125 -2.25 -6.83 22.48
N ALA A 126 -2.02 -7.39 21.29
CA ALA A 126 -1.62 -6.66 20.10
C ALA A 126 -2.61 -5.52 19.78
N LYS A 127 -3.92 -5.80 19.83
CA LYS A 127 -4.96 -4.78 19.62
C LYS A 127 -4.92 -3.68 20.68
N LYS A 128 -4.63 -4.02 21.94
CA LYS A 128 -4.51 -3.05 23.03
C LYS A 128 -3.23 -2.21 22.91
N ALA A 129 -2.13 -2.83 22.50
CA ALA A 129 -0.84 -2.18 22.27
C ALA A 129 -0.91 -1.24 21.06
N GLY A 130 -1.46 -1.71 19.93
CA GLY A 130 -1.59 -0.91 18.71
C GLY A 130 -2.41 0.38 18.87
N LYS A 131 -3.37 0.38 19.80
CA LYS A 131 -4.14 1.59 20.17
C LYS A 131 -3.31 2.66 20.89
N LYS A 132 -2.16 2.30 21.48
CA LYS A 132 -1.28 3.23 22.18
C LYS A 132 -0.28 3.92 21.26
N PHE A 133 -0.10 3.40 20.04
CA PHE A 133 0.83 3.97 19.08
C PHE A 133 0.47 5.42 18.75
N ALA A 134 1.44 6.32 18.94
CA ALA A 134 1.26 7.76 18.73
C ALA A 134 1.52 8.21 17.28
N TRP A 135 2.13 7.35 16.46
CA TRP A 135 2.39 7.67 15.05
C TRP A 135 1.11 7.90 14.25
N LYS A 136 1.26 8.68 13.18
CA LYS A 136 0.17 9.01 12.26
C LYS A 136 0.17 8.07 11.06
N LEU A 137 -1.01 7.55 10.72
CA LEU A 137 -1.21 6.77 9.50
C LEU A 137 -1.50 7.71 8.35
N LEU A 138 -0.73 7.60 7.27
CA LEU A 138 -0.87 8.37 6.05
C LEU A 138 -1.28 7.44 4.90
N PHE A 139 -2.18 7.92 4.04
CA PHE A 139 -2.61 7.20 2.85
C PHE A 139 -2.17 7.96 1.61
N GLY A 140 -1.38 7.31 0.76
CA GLY A 140 -0.97 7.84 -0.54
C GLY A 140 -1.87 7.33 -1.67
N ASP A 141 -1.74 7.92 -2.85
CA ASP A 141 -2.33 7.39 -4.09
C ASP A 141 -1.43 6.28 -4.67
N HIS A 142 -2.02 5.24 -5.26
CA HIS A 142 -1.28 4.05 -5.74
C HIS A 142 -0.25 4.40 -6.83
N HIS A 143 -0.68 5.12 -7.86
CA HIS A 143 0.23 5.54 -8.95
C HIS A 143 1.26 6.59 -8.52
N GLU A 144 0.91 7.44 -7.54
CA GLU A 144 1.88 8.36 -6.93
C GLU A 144 2.92 7.60 -6.13
N SER A 145 2.53 6.53 -5.42
CA SER A 145 3.46 5.66 -4.69
C SER A 145 4.43 4.96 -5.65
N HIS A 146 3.96 4.49 -6.81
CA HIS A 146 4.84 3.97 -7.87
C HIS A 146 5.82 5.05 -8.37
N ALA A 147 5.31 6.24 -8.71
CA ALA A 147 6.12 7.36 -9.16
C ALA A 147 7.20 7.75 -8.13
N ALA A 148 6.82 7.85 -6.86
CA ALA A 148 7.70 8.16 -5.73
C ALA A 148 8.80 7.11 -5.55
N SER A 149 8.45 5.83 -5.65
CA SER A 149 9.42 4.73 -5.51
C SER A 149 10.51 4.72 -6.59
N ALA A 150 10.25 5.34 -7.74
CA ALA A 150 11.22 5.46 -8.83
C ALA A 150 11.95 6.81 -8.78
N PHE A 151 11.24 7.91 -8.55
CA PHE A 151 11.79 9.26 -8.63
C PHE A 151 12.69 9.60 -7.43
N TYR A 152 12.22 9.42 -6.20
CA TYR A 152 12.98 9.83 -5.00
C TYR A 152 14.33 9.12 -4.81
N PRO A 153 14.50 7.82 -5.10
CA PRO A 153 15.82 7.19 -5.05
C PRO A 153 16.65 7.40 -6.34
N SER A 154 16.11 8.08 -7.36
CA SER A 154 16.85 8.37 -8.58
C SER A 154 17.88 9.50 -8.36
N PRO A 155 18.96 9.57 -9.15
CA PRO A 155 19.96 10.63 -9.03
C PRO A 155 19.50 11.97 -9.65
N PHE A 156 18.25 12.09 -10.10
CA PHE A 156 17.77 13.24 -10.87
C PHE A 156 17.01 14.22 -9.97
N GLU A 157 17.40 15.50 -10.00
CA GLU A 157 16.63 16.57 -9.34
C GLU A 157 15.32 16.88 -10.07
N GLU A 158 15.24 16.61 -11.38
CA GLU A 158 14.05 16.81 -12.20
C GLU A 158 13.96 15.70 -13.26
N ALA A 159 12.80 15.05 -13.38
CA ALA A 159 12.60 13.96 -14.35
C ALA A 159 11.14 13.85 -14.81
N ALA A 160 10.95 13.42 -16.06
CA ALA A 160 9.66 12.92 -16.51
C ALA A 160 9.42 11.52 -15.92
N ILE A 161 8.21 11.27 -15.44
CA ILE A 161 7.79 10.02 -14.81
C ILE A 161 6.76 9.34 -15.70
N LEU A 162 6.93 8.04 -15.91
CA LEU A 162 5.96 7.16 -16.57
C LEU A 162 5.73 5.93 -15.71
N THR A 163 4.49 5.74 -15.26
CA THR A 163 4.04 4.54 -14.56
C THR A 163 3.12 3.76 -15.48
N ILE A 164 3.39 2.48 -15.70
CA ILE A 164 2.53 1.55 -16.43
C ILE A 164 2.23 0.38 -15.50
N ASP A 165 0.96 0.17 -15.19
CA ASP A 165 0.50 -0.85 -14.24
C ASP A 165 -0.72 -1.62 -14.82
N GLY A 166 -1.14 -2.68 -14.14
CA GLY A 166 -2.41 -3.36 -14.39
C GLY A 166 -3.57 -2.43 -14.11
N VAL A 167 -3.81 -2.11 -12.83
CA VAL A 167 -4.82 -1.13 -12.40
C VAL A 167 -4.62 -0.70 -10.94
N GLY A 168 -4.52 0.60 -10.69
CA GLY A 168 -4.56 1.21 -9.37
C GLY A 168 -5.98 1.43 -8.85
N GLU A 169 -6.30 2.64 -8.37
CA GLU A 169 -7.68 3.01 -8.00
C GLU A 169 -8.56 3.14 -9.25
N TRP A 170 -8.04 3.84 -10.26
CA TRP A 170 -8.65 4.05 -11.59
C TRP A 170 -7.62 4.06 -12.70
N ALA A 171 -6.45 4.63 -12.40
CA ALA A 171 -5.35 4.71 -13.34
C ALA A 171 -4.81 3.32 -13.69
N THR A 172 -4.40 3.17 -14.94
CA THR A 172 -3.71 2.00 -15.50
C THR A 172 -2.34 2.42 -16.03
N SER A 173 -2.18 3.68 -16.41
CA SER A 173 -0.90 4.30 -16.68
C SER A 173 -0.97 5.77 -16.31
N SER A 174 0.14 6.36 -15.88
CA SER A 174 0.22 7.79 -15.57
C SER A 174 1.54 8.39 -16.05
N ILE A 175 1.47 9.66 -16.45
CA ILE A 175 2.65 10.49 -16.73
C ILE A 175 2.68 11.68 -15.78
N GLY A 176 3.88 12.06 -15.37
CA GLY A 176 4.08 13.16 -14.44
C GLY A 176 5.46 13.79 -14.54
N ILE A 177 5.69 14.79 -13.71
CA ILE A 177 6.98 15.45 -13.53
C ILE A 177 7.35 15.33 -12.06
N GLY A 178 8.55 14.82 -11.78
CA GLY A 178 9.18 14.91 -10.48
C GLY A 178 10.16 16.08 -10.48
N LYS A 179 10.14 16.92 -9.45
CA LYS A 179 11.08 18.03 -9.26
C LYS A 179 11.37 18.24 -7.77
N GLY A 180 12.62 18.04 -7.37
CA GLY A 180 13.04 18.10 -5.97
C GLY A 180 12.24 17.13 -5.10
N SER A 181 11.44 17.66 -4.18
CA SER A 181 10.56 16.88 -3.29
C SER A 181 9.10 16.79 -3.75
N GLU A 182 8.79 17.26 -4.97
CA GLU A 182 7.42 17.31 -5.48
C GLU A 182 7.23 16.37 -6.68
N ILE A 183 6.09 15.71 -6.72
CA ILE A 183 5.61 14.93 -7.86
C ILE A 183 4.28 15.51 -8.31
N THR A 184 4.18 15.86 -9.59
CA THR A 184 2.93 16.31 -10.21
C THR A 184 2.53 15.33 -11.30
N LEU A 185 1.45 14.59 -11.09
CA LEU A 185 0.83 13.76 -12.13
C LEU A 185 0.06 14.66 -13.10
N LEU A 186 0.36 14.56 -14.40
CA LEU A 186 -0.20 15.42 -15.43
C LEU A 186 -1.38 14.77 -16.15
N LYS A 187 -1.28 13.46 -16.40
CA LYS A 187 -2.30 12.72 -17.14
C LYS A 187 -2.25 11.25 -16.77
N GLU A 188 -3.41 10.61 -16.85
CA GLU A 188 -3.56 9.18 -16.66
C GLU A 188 -4.40 8.58 -17.79
N LEU A 189 -4.12 7.31 -18.09
CA LEU A 189 -5.08 6.42 -18.72
C LEU A 189 -5.86 5.73 -17.61
N ARG A 190 -7.16 5.57 -17.82
CA ARG A 190 -8.05 4.94 -16.86
C ARG A 190 -8.52 3.60 -17.37
N PHE A 191 -8.85 2.73 -16.43
CA PHE A 191 -9.61 1.52 -16.70
C PHE A 191 -10.85 1.85 -17.56
N PRO A 192 -11.19 1.06 -18.61
CA PRO A 192 -10.69 -0.28 -18.92
C PRO A 192 -9.40 -0.35 -19.77
N ASP A 193 -8.86 0.78 -20.24
CA ASP A 193 -7.70 0.79 -21.13
C ASP A 193 -6.41 0.53 -20.35
N SER A 194 -5.92 -0.72 -20.33
CA SER A 194 -4.71 -1.10 -19.60
C SER A 194 -3.77 -1.97 -20.44
N LEU A 195 -2.53 -1.49 -20.62
CA LEU A 195 -1.46 -2.30 -21.21
C LEU A 195 -1.06 -3.46 -20.29
N GLY A 196 -1.10 -3.26 -18.97
CA GLY A 196 -0.80 -4.30 -17.99
C GLY A 196 -1.82 -5.45 -18.07
N LEU A 197 -3.12 -5.14 -18.07
CA LEU A 197 -4.17 -6.16 -18.19
C LEU A 197 -4.17 -6.81 -19.57
N LEU A 198 -3.87 -6.07 -20.64
CA LEU A 198 -3.69 -6.64 -21.97
C LEU A 198 -2.60 -7.70 -21.97
N TYR A 199 -1.43 -7.39 -21.40
CA TYR A 199 -0.31 -8.32 -21.31
C TYR A 199 -0.66 -9.55 -20.46
N SER A 200 -1.29 -9.34 -19.30
CA SER A 200 -1.76 -10.42 -18.43
C SER A 200 -2.80 -11.33 -19.07
N ALA A 201 -3.52 -10.90 -20.10
CA ALA A 201 -4.46 -11.77 -20.81
C ALA A 201 -3.76 -12.84 -21.67
N PHE A 202 -2.48 -12.62 -22.03
CA PHE A 202 -1.69 -13.55 -22.84
C PHE A 202 -0.75 -14.46 -22.02
N THR A 203 -0.53 -14.16 -20.73
CA THR A 203 0.42 -14.86 -19.85
C THR A 203 -0.26 -15.48 -18.65
#